data_AF-A0A4R1N3P2-F1
#
_entry.id   AF-A0A4R1N3P2-F1
#
_cell.length_a   1.000
_cell.length_b   1.000
_cell.length_c   1.000
_cell.angle_alpha   90.00
_cell.angle_beta   90.00
_cell.angle_gamma   90.00
#
_symmetry.space_group_name_H-M   'P 1'
#
loop_
_entity.id
_entity.type
_entity.pdbx_description
1 polymer ?
#
loop_
_entity_poly.entity_id
_entity_poly.type
_entity_poly.pdbx_seq_one_letter_code
_entity_poly.pdbx_strand_id
1 'polypeptide(L)'
;MTKSPKFAFIKARWHADIVDQALVGFEAQLADLGIEAQVDTFDVPGAFEMPLLAQKLAETGDYEAIAAAALVVDGGIYRHDFVAQAVVTGLMEAGQKTGVPVLSVSLTPHHFQPSEEHVSFYHDHFVKKGREAAQAAVQITQTYAQLAAKTSAVAA
;
A
#
# COMPACT_ATOMS: atom_id res chain seq x y z
N MET A 1 -22.04 4.73 16.47
CA MET A 1 -21.58 3.70 15.52
C MET A 1 -20.29 4.23 14.92
N THR A 2 -19.15 3.63 15.27
CA THR A 2 -17.87 3.93 14.61
C THR A 2 -18.01 3.50 13.15
N LYS A 3 -17.83 4.44 12.22
CA LYS A 3 -17.88 4.18 10.78
C LYS A 3 -16.84 3.09 10.44
N SER A 4 -17.21 2.12 9.60
CA SER A 4 -16.27 1.12 9.09
C SER A 4 -15.09 1.80 8.40
N PRO A 5 -13.84 1.38 8.67
CA PRO A 5 -12.68 2.00 8.04
C PRO A 5 -12.70 1.77 6.54
N LYS A 6 -12.25 2.77 5.80
CA LYS A 6 -12.17 2.73 4.35
C LYS A 6 -10.72 2.88 3.91
N PHE A 7 -10.23 1.92 3.14
CA PHE A 7 -8.88 1.87 2.61
C PHE A 7 -8.90 1.92 1.08
N ALA A 8 -7.92 2.60 0.49
CA ALA A 8 -7.63 2.47 -0.93
C ALA A 8 -6.44 1.54 -1.13
N PHE A 9 -6.52 0.65 -2.12
CA PHE A 9 -5.44 -0.26 -2.49
C PHE A 9 -5.06 -0.07 -3.96
N ILE A 10 -3.91 0.56 -4.20
CA ILE A 10 -3.39 0.83 -5.53
C ILE A 10 -2.49 -0.33 -5.97
N LYS A 11 -2.66 -0.85 -7.19
CA LYS A 11 -1.86 -1.96 -7.74
C LYS A 11 -1.24 -1.58 -9.09
N ALA A 12 0.09 -1.65 -9.18
CA ALA A 12 0.77 -1.61 -10.46
C ALA A 12 0.45 -2.87 -11.29
N ARG A 13 0.35 -2.73 -12.62
CA ARG A 13 0.00 -3.84 -13.52
C ARG A 13 1.19 -4.57 -14.15
N TRP A 14 2.39 -4.03 -13.99
CA TRP A 14 3.60 -4.82 -14.20
C TRP A 14 3.73 -5.88 -13.11
N HIS A 15 3.96 -7.14 -13.51
CA HIS A 15 3.97 -8.32 -12.64
C HIS A 15 2.66 -8.50 -11.84
N ALA A 16 1.52 -8.24 -12.48
CA ALA A 16 0.20 -8.29 -11.84
C ALA A 16 -0.10 -9.62 -11.14
N ASP A 17 0.40 -10.74 -11.67
CA ASP A 17 0.30 -12.09 -11.10
C ASP A 17 0.83 -12.16 -9.66
N ILE A 18 1.96 -11.49 -9.40
CA ILE A 18 2.58 -11.39 -8.07
C ILE A 18 1.98 -10.23 -7.27
N VAL A 19 1.80 -9.06 -7.89
CA VAL A 19 1.31 -7.85 -7.20
C VAL A 19 -0.09 -8.05 -6.63
N ASP A 20 -0.97 -8.78 -7.33
CA ASP A 20 -2.33 -9.06 -6.87
C ASP A 20 -2.36 -9.90 -5.59
N GLN A 21 -1.32 -10.68 -5.31
CA GLN A 21 -1.22 -11.45 -4.06
C GLN A 21 -1.10 -10.56 -2.82
N ALA A 22 -0.57 -9.33 -2.96
CA ALA A 22 -0.56 -8.38 -1.86
C ALA A 22 -1.99 -7.95 -1.46
N LEU A 23 -2.92 -7.83 -2.41
CA LEU A 23 -4.31 -7.55 -2.08
C LEU A 23 -4.96 -8.75 -1.38
N VAL A 24 -4.74 -9.97 -1.89
CA VAL A 24 -5.23 -11.21 -1.27
C VAL A 24 -4.78 -11.29 0.19
N GLY A 25 -3.49 -11.04 0.45
CA GLY A 25 -2.96 -10.99 1.80
C GLY A 25 -3.55 -9.87 2.66
N PHE A 26 -3.74 -8.69 2.09
CA PHE A 26 -4.31 -7.54 2.78
C PHE A 26 -5.75 -7.81 3.25
N GLU A 27 -6.61 -8.27 2.35
CA GLU A 27 -8.01 -8.61 2.66
C GLU A 27 -8.11 -9.78 3.65
N ALA A 28 -7.29 -10.82 3.46
CA ALA A 28 -7.27 -11.96 4.38
C ALA A 28 -6.88 -11.54 5.80
N GLN A 29 -5.91 -10.63 5.96
CA GLN A 29 -5.53 -10.15 7.28
C GLN A 29 -6.63 -9.30 7.94
N LEU A 30 -7.35 -8.47 7.17
CA LEU A 30 -8.49 -7.72 7.71
C LEU A 30 -9.58 -8.66 8.21
N ALA A 31 -9.86 -9.73 7.46
CA ALA A 31 -10.80 -10.78 7.87
C ALA A 31 -10.33 -11.50 9.15
N ASP A 32 -9.05 -11.88 9.22
CA ASP A 32 -8.47 -12.55 10.40
C ASP A 32 -8.51 -11.66 11.66
N LEU A 33 -8.43 -10.34 11.49
CA LEU A 33 -8.57 -9.35 12.57
C LEU A 33 -10.03 -9.05 12.93
N GLY A 34 -11.00 -9.57 12.18
CA GLY A 34 -12.43 -9.28 12.37
C GLY A 34 -12.80 -7.82 12.04
N ILE A 35 -12.06 -7.17 11.15
CA ILE A 35 -12.27 -5.78 10.77
C ILE A 35 -13.11 -5.72 9.51
N GLU A 36 -14.34 -5.24 9.65
CA GLU A 36 -15.24 -4.94 8.53
C GLU A 36 -14.84 -3.60 7.88
N ALA A 37 -13.78 -3.62 7.07
CA ALA A 37 -13.31 -2.48 6.30
C ALA A 37 -13.83 -2.52 4.85
N GLN A 38 -14.07 -1.35 4.26
CA GLN A 38 -14.21 -1.22 2.81
C GLN A 38 -12.81 -1.05 2.18
N VAL A 39 -12.49 -1.87 1.19
CA VAL A 39 -11.24 -1.77 0.42
C VAL A 39 -11.58 -1.47 -1.04
N ASP A 40 -11.29 -0.24 -1.48
CA ASP A 40 -11.46 0.13 -2.89
C ASP A 40 -10.14 -0.09 -3.63
N THR A 41 -10.18 -0.85 -4.73
CA THR A 41 -8.98 -1.20 -5.50
C THR A 41 -8.81 -0.32 -6.73
N PHE A 42 -7.58 0.11 -7.01
CA PHE A 42 -7.26 0.93 -8.18
C PHE A 42 -6.06 0.36 -8.92
N ASP A 43 -6.24 0.04 -10.20
CA ASP A 43 -5.14 -0.40 -11.06
C ASP A 43 -4.43 0.81 -11.69
N VAL A 44 -3.10 0.77 -11.72
CA VAL A 44 -2.26 1.74 -12.44
C VAL A 44 -1.28 1.04 -13.38
N PRO A 45 -0.84 1.68 -14.48
CA PRO A 45 0.06 1.05 -15.44
C PRO A 45 1.32 0.49 -14.79
N GLY A 46 2.03 1.31 -14.00
CA GLY A 46 3.22 0.91 -13.27
C GLY A 46 3.37 1.61 -11.92
N ALA A 47 4.49 1.33 -11.25
CA ALA A 47 4.78 1.89 -9.93
C ALA A 47 4.85 3.43 -9.94
N PHE A 48 5.31 4.01 -11.07
CA PHE A 48 5.56 5.44 -11.21
C PHE A 48 4.29 6.31 -11.13
N GLU A 49 3.12 5.74 -11.46
CA GLU A 49 1.85 6.44 -11.37
C GLU A 49 1.24 6.41 -9.95
N MET A 50 1.69 5.51 -9.07
CA MET A 50 1.11 5.33 -7.73
C MET A 50 1.17 6.57 -6.84
N PRO A 51 2.30 7.33 -6.75
CA PRO A 51 2.38 8.50 -5.89
C PRO A 51 1.31 9.56 -6.17
N LEU A 52 1.10 9.90 -7.44
CA LEU A 52 0.13 10.92 -7.82
C LEU A 52 -1.30 10.43 -7.55
N LEU A 53 -1.60 9.17 -7.84
CA LEU A 53 -2.91 8.60 -7.54
C LEU A 53 -3.16 8.54 -6.02
N ALA A 54 -2.16 8.15 -5.23
CA ALA A 54 -2.26 8.13 -3.77
C ALA A 54 -2.58 9.52 -3.22
N GLN A 55 -1.88 10.56 -3.70
CA GLN A 55 -2.19 11.94 -3.30
C GLN A 55 -3.63 12.32 -3.66
N LYS A 56 -4.06 12.06 -4.91
CA LYS A 56 -5.43 12.37 -5.36
C LYS A 56 -6.50 11.66 -4.54
N LEU A 57 -6.29 10.39 -4.21
CA LEU A 57 -7.20 9.61 -3.37
C LEU A 57 -7.24 10.16 -1.95
N ALA A 58 -6.09 10.53 -1.37
CA ALA A 58 -6.04 11.12 -0.04
C ALA A 58 -6.77 12.48 0.03
N GLU A 59 -6.63 13.30 -1.00
CA GLU A 59 -7.32 14.60 -1.12
C GLU A 59 -8.85 14.50 -1.19
N THR A 60 -9.41 13.33 -1.50
CA THR A 60 -10.87 13.11 -1.45
C THR A 60 -11.42 13.16 -0.02
N GLY A 61 -10.60 12.84 0.98
CA GLY A 61 -11.03 12.69 2.37
C GLY A 61 -11.83 11.40 2.66
N ASP A 62 -11.95 10.49 1.70
CA ASP A 62 -12.75 9.26 1.84
C ASP A 62 -12.01 8.09 2.50
N TYR A 63 -10.68 8.14 2.54
CA TYR A 63 -9.84 7.01 2.97
C TYR A 63 -9.06 7.32 4.24
N GLU A 64 -9.03 6.37 5.17
CA GLU A 64 -8.23 6.47 6.40
C GLU A 64 -6.76 6.11 6.17
N ALA A 65 -6.48 5.26 5.18
CA ALA A 65 -5.14 4.94 4.72
C ALA A 65 -5.17 4.45 3.27
N ILE A 66 -4.02 4.53 2.62
CA ILE A 66 -3.81 4.09 1.24
C ILE A 66 -2.64 3.12 1.21
N ALA A 67 -2.81 1.94 0.62
CA ALA A 67 -1.72 1.01 0.35
C ALA A 67 -1.39 1.01 -1.15
N ALA A 68 -0.10 1.02 -1.50
CA ALA A 68 0.36 1.03 -2.88
C ALA A 68 1.31 -0.14 -3.15
N ALA A 69 0.90 -1.08 -4.00
CA ALA A 69 1.61 -2.31 -4.28
C ALA A 69 2.21 -2.32 -5.69
N ALA A 70 3.51 -2.65 -5.76
CA ALA A 70 4.23 -2.86 -7.01
C ALA A 70 5.40 -3.80 -6.80
N LEU A 71 5.82 -4.45 -7.89
CA LEU A 71 7.07 -5.19 -7.97
C LEU A 71 7.97 -4.48 -8.99
N VAL A 72 9.03 -3.83 -8.50
CA VAL A 72 9.99 -3.09 -9.33
C VAL A 72 11.27 -3.91 -9.41
N VAL A 73 11.58 -4.46 -10.58
CA VAL A 73 12.69 -5.43 -10.73
C VAL A 73 13.76 -4.93 -11.67
N ASP A 74 14.97 -5.46 -11.51
CA ASP A 74 16.02 -5.31 -12.51
C ASP A 74 15.72 -6.17 -13.74
N GLY A 75 15.37 -5.52 -14.85
CA GLY A 75 15.18 -6.19 -16.14
C GLY A 75 16.49 -6.43 -16.91
N GLY A 76 17.64 -6.01 -16.39
CA GLY A 76 18.96 -6.21 -17.01
C GLY A 76 19.33 -5.23 -18.14
N ILE A 77 18.42 -4.32 -18.52
CA ILE A 77 18.63 -3.34 -19.59
C ILE A 77 18.77 -1.91 -19.05
N TYR A 78 17.85 -1.52 -18.16
CA TYR A 78 17.79 -0.17 -17.60
C TYR A 78 17.80 -0.20 -16.08
N ARG A 79 18.33 0.87 -15.47
CA ARG A 79 18.38 0.99 -14.00
C ARG A 79 17.00 1.23 -13.43
N HIS A 80 16.52 0.25 -12.69
CA HIS A 80 15.24 0.29 -11.99
C HIS A 80 15.30 1.14 -10.70
N ASP A 81 16.49 1.32 -10.10
CA ASP A 81 16.70 2.07 -8.85
C ASP A 81 16.10 3.49 -8.87
N PHE A 82 16.23 4.19 -10.01
CA PHE A 82 15.72 5.56 -10.13
C PHE A 82 14.20 5.61 -10.01
N VAL A 83 13.52 4.63 -10.61
CA VAL A 83 12.07 4.51 -10.52
C VAL A 83 11.67 4.08 -9.12
N ALA A 84 12.31 3.05 -8.56
CA ALA A 84 12.03 2.57 -7.22
C ALA A 84 12.15 3.69 -6.17
N GLN A 85 13.26 4.47 -6.21
CA GLN A 85 13.48 5.57 -5.30
C GLN A 85 12.45 6.70 -5.49
N ALA A 86 12.18 7.10 -6.74
CA ALA A 86 11.19 8.13 -7.02
C ALA A 86 9.78 7.76 -6.53
N VAL A 87 9.40 6.49 -6.67
CA VAL A 87 8.10 5.98 -6.20
C VAL A 87 8.02 6.03 -4.68
N VAL A 88 9.01 5.48 -3.97
CA VAL A 88 8.99 5.47 -2.49
C VAL A 88 9.01 6.88 -1.92
N THR A 89 9.86 7.77 -2.46
CA THR A 89 9.87 9.19 -2.07
C THR A 89 8.53 9.86 -2.36
N GLY A 90 7.94 9.62 -3.54
CA GLY A 90 6.66 10.21 -3.93
C GLY A 90 5.50 9.75 -3.03
N LEU A 91 5.44 8.47 -2.66
CA LEU A 91 4.43 7.95 -1.73
C LEU A 91 4.56 8.59 -0.35
N MET A 92 5.79 8.73 0.15
CA MET A 92 6.08 9.43 1.40
C MET A 92 5.62 10.89 1.35
N GLU A 93 5.90 11.60 0.25
CA GLU A 93 5.46 12.98 0.05
C GLU A 93 3.93 13.10 -0.02
N ALA A 94 3.26 12.17 -0.72
CA ALA A 94 1.80 12.16 -0.83
C ALA A 94 1.15 12.07 0.56
N GLY A 95 1.66 11.18 1.42
CA GLY A 95 1.17 11.08 2.80
C GLY A 95 1.46 12.32 3.64
N GLN A 96 2.66 12.89 3.55
CA GLN A 96 3.02 14.11 4.29
C GLN A 96 2.20 15.33 3.86
N LYS A 97 1.94 15.49 2.55
CA LYS A 97 1.18 16.64 2.02
C LYS A 97 -0.30 16.60 2.41
N THR A 98 -0.87 15.40 2.49
CA THR A 98 -2.32 15.22 2.69
C THR A 98 -2.70 14.87 4.13
N GLY A 99 -1.74 14.40 4.94
CA GLY A 99 -1.98 13.91 6.30
C GLY A 99 -2.61 12.51 6.34
N VAL A 100 -2.86 11.87 5.19
CA VAL A 100 -3.38 10.50 5.11
C VAL A 100 -2.21 9.52 5.02
N PRO A 101 -2.14 8.47 5.88
CA PRO A 101 -1.10 7.45 5.78
C PRO A 101 -1.06 6.77 4.41
N VAL A 102 0.12 6.75 3.80
CA VAL A 102 0.40 6.02 2.54
C VAL A 102 1.41 4.91 2.83
N LEU A 103 0.99 3.66 2.70
CA LEU A 103 1.78 2.46 2.96
C LEU A 103 2.38 1.93 1.66
N SER A 104 3.69 1.68 1.68
CA SER A 104 4.41 1.13 0.53
C SER A 104 4.49 -0.39 0.61
N VAL A 105 3.87 -1.05 -0.37
CA VAL A 105 4.17 -2.43 -0.80
C VAL A 105 4.82 -2.38 -2.19
N SER A 106 5.59 -1.32 -2.46
CA SER A 106 6.42 -1.19 -3.67
C SER A 106 7.77 -1.84 -3.40
N LEU A 107 7.88 -3.14 -3.70
CA LEU A 107 9.01 -3.97 -3.34
C LEU A 107 10.02 -4.05 -4.49
N THR A 108 11.29 -3.90 -4.15
CA THR A 108 12.43 -3.95 -5.09
C THR A 108 13.39 -5.04 -4.64
N PRO A 109 13.27 -6.28 -5.16
CA PRO A 109 14.15 -7.37 -4.77
C PRO A 109 15.58 -7.16 -5.28
N HIS A 110 16.57 -7.63 -4.51
CA HIS A 110 17.98 -7.63 -4.95
C HIS A 110 18.20 -8.45 -6.22
N HIS A 111 17.46 -9.57 -6.35
CA HIS A 111 17.54 -10.45 -7.49
C HIS A 111 16.14 -10.90 -7.89
N PHE A 112 15.79 -10.66 -9.15
CA PHE A 112 14.59 -11.21 -9.75
C PHE A 112 14.92 -11.68 -11.15
N GLN A 113 14.47 -12.89 -11.48
CA GLN A 113 14.51 -13.48 -12.80
C GLN A 113 13.13 -14.08 -13.01
N PRO A 114 12.55 -14.02 -14.22
CA PRO A 114 11.24 -14.60 -14.50
C PRO A 114 11.30 -16.14 -14.62
N SER A 115 11.92 -16.80 -13.64
CA SER A 115 11.94 -18.24 -13.47
C SER A 115 10.79 -18.69 -12.58
N GLU A 116 10.35 -19.94 -12.73
CA GLU A 116 9.26 -20.52 -11.93
C GLU A 116 9.53 -20.42 -10.42
N GLU A 117 10.75 -20.70 -9.98
CA GLU A 117 11.16 -20.62 -8.57
C GLU A 117 10.98 -19.21 -8.00
N HIS A 118 11.45 -18.18 -8.72
CA HIS A 118 11.34 -16.80 -8.26
C HIS A 118 9.89 -16.33 -8.28
N VAL A 119 9.15 -16.63 -9.35
CA VAL A 119 7.73 -16.28 -9.46
C VAL A 119 6.95 -16.90 -8.30
N SER A 120 7.14 -18.19 -8.00
CA SER A 120 6.48 -18.86 -6.88
C SER A 120 6.88 -18.25 -5.54
N PHE A 121 8.16 -17.97 -5.31
CA PHE A 121 8.62 -17.37 -4.06
C PHE A 121 7.99 -15.99 -3.84
N TYR A 122 8.03 -15.12 -4.85
CA TYR A 122 7.50 -13.76 -4.72
C TYR A 122 5.98 -13.74 -4.69
N HIS A 123 5.30 -14.66 -5.35
CA HIS A 123 3.86 -14.86 -5.25
C HIS A 123 3.44 -15.07 -3.78
N ASP A 124 4.03 -16.06 -3.10
CA ASP A 124 3.72 -16.36 -1.69
C ASP A 124 4.18 -15.25 -0.75
N HIS A 125 5.35 -14.67 -1.03
CA HIS A 125 5.88 -13.58 -0.22
C HIS A 125 5.03 -12.31 -0.32
N PHE A 126 4.43 -12.01 -1.47
CA PHE A 126 3.52 -10.87 -1.62
C PHE A 126 2.24 -11.05 -0.82
N VAL A 127 1.72 -12.28 -0.63
CA VAL A 127 0.63 -12.53 0.32
C VAL A 127 1.03 -12.09 1.73
N LYS A 128 2.21 -12.50 2.19
CA LYS A 128 2.73 -12.10 3.51
C LYS A 128 2.86 -10.57 3.62
N LYS A 129 3.38 -9.91 2.58
CA LYS A 129 3.55 -8.45 2.56
C LYS A 129 2.22 -7.69 2.52
N GLY A 130 1.22 -8.24 1.85
CA GLY A 130 -0.17 -7.79 1.94
C GLY A 130 -0.70 -7.82 3.37
N ARG A 131 -0.51 -8.94 4.07
CA ARG A 131 -0.93 -9.10 5.46
C ARG A 131 -0.25 -8.08 6.39
N GLU A 132 1.06 -7.93 6.27
CA GLU A 132 1.83 -6.92 7.02
C GLU A 132 1.31 -5.49 6.75
N ALA A 133 0.96 -5.17 5.50
CA ALA A 133 0.42 -3.86 5.14
C ALA A 133 -0.97 -3.61 5.72
N ALA A 134 -1.85 -4.61 5.76
CA ALA A 134 -3.16 -4.49 6.41
C ALA A 134 -3.03 -4.24 7.91
N GLN A 135 -2.15 -5.00 8.57
CA GLN A 135 -1.87 -4.81 9.99
C GLN A 135 -1.33 -3.41 10.26
N ALA A 136 -0.39 -2.93 9.43
CA ALA A 136 0.15 -1.58 9.55
C ALA A 136 -0.92 -0.50 9.31
N ALA A 137 -1.80 -0.67 8.31
CA ALA A 137 -2.89 0.26 8.02
C ALA A 137 -3.84 0.40 9.22
N VAL A 138 -4.23 -0.71 9.83
CA VAL A 138 -5.09 -0.71 11.03
C VAL A 138 -4.39 -0.04 12.21
N GLN A 139 -3.12 -0.34 12.45
CA GLN A 139 -2.38 0.22 13.58
C GLN A 139 -2.19 1.73 13.45
N ILE A 140 -1.86 2.23 12.25
CA ILE A 140 -1.62 3.66 12.06
C ILE A 140 -2.92 4.46 12.13
N THR A 141 -4.04 3.96 11.59
CA THR A 141 -5.33 4.63 11.71
C THR A 141 -5.83 4.67 13.16
N GLN A 142 -5.65 3.60 13.92
CA GLN A 142 -5.91 3.60 15.36
C GLN A 142 -5.05 4.63 16.11
N THR A 143 -3.76 4.74 15.77
CA THR A 143 -2.86 5.73 16.35
C THR A 143 -3.34 7.15 16.06
N TYR A 144 -3.78 7.42 14.83
CA TYR A 144 -4.26 8.75 14.44
C TYR A 144 -5.60 9.10 15.09
N ALA A 145 -6.49 8.12 15.24
CA ALA A 145 -7.74 8.30 15.99
C ALA A 145 -7.47 8.64 17.47
N GLN A 146 -6.49 7.98 18.10
CA GLN A 146 -6.07 8.30 19.47
C GLN A 146 -5.45 9.70 19.57
N LEU A 147 -4.65 10.11 18.60
CA LEU A 147 -4.08 11.45 18.53
C LEU A 147 -5.17 12.53 18.43
N ALA A 148 -6.14 12.33 17.53
CA ALA A 148 -7.27 13.24 17.36
C ALA A 148 -8.09 13.38 18.65
N ALA A 149 -8.41 12.26 19.32
CA ALA A 149 -9.16 12.26 20.57
C ALA A 149 -8.45 13.02 21.70
N LYS A 150 -7.11 12.88 21.82
CA LYS A 150 -6.31 13.62 22.80
C LYS A 150 -6.30 15.12 22.51
N THR A 151 -6.16 15.52 21.25
CA THR A 151 -6.18 16.94 20.86
C THR A 151 -7.52 17.60 21.17
N SER A 152 -8.64 16.90 20.91
CA SER A 152 -9.98 17.39 21.25
C SER A 152 -10.22 17.52 22.75
N ALA A 153 -9.67 16.62 23.58
CA ALA A 153 -9.81 16.67 25.03
C ALA A 153 -9.00 17.81 25.70
N VAL A 154 -7.94 18.30 25.06
CA VAL A 154 -7.14 19.46 25.55
C VAL A 154 -7.78 20.79 25.14
N ALA A 155 -8.58 20.81 24.08
CA ALA A 155 -9.24 22.01 23.57
C ALA A 155 -10.62 22.29 24.22
N ALA A 156 -11.14 21.36 25.02
CA ALA A 156 -12.42 21.46 25.75
C ALA A 156 -12.18 21.79 27.23
#